data_AF-A0A354T432-F1
#
_entry.id   AF-A0A354T432-F1
#
_cell.length_a   1.000
_cell.length_b   1.000
_cell.length_c   1.000
_cell.angle_alpha   90.00
_cell.angle_beta   90.00
_cell.angle_gamma   90.00
#
_symmetry.space_group_name_H-M   'P 1'
#
loop_
_entity.id
_entity.type
_entity.pdbx_description
1 polymer ?
#
loop_
_entity_poly.entity_id
_entity_poly.type
_entity_poly.pdbx_seq_one_letter_code
_entity_poly.pdbx_strand_id
1 'polypeptide(L)' 'MAAKFVTAWGKEGEAPGEFSIPVGIAINAADEIFVTDHYNSRVQKLLITLK' A
#
# COMPACT_ATOMS: atom_id res chain seq x y z
N MET A 1 6.41 -2.10 27.42
CA MET A 1 6.26 -2.92 26.19
C MET A 1 6.44 -2.00 25.01
N ALA A 2 7.39 -2.28 24.11
CA ALA A 2 7.58 -1.52 22.88
C ALA A 2 6.95 -2.27 21.72
N ALA A 3 6.24 -1.57 20.83
CA ALA A 3 5.77 -2.16 19.59
C ALA A 3 6.98 -2.53 18.71
N LYS A 4 6.94 -3.71 18.09
CA LYS A 4 7.96 -4.14 17.13
C LYS A 4 7.51 -3.74 15.73
N PHE A 5 8.31 -2.90 15.06
CA PHE A 5 8.13 -2.63 13.64
C PHE A 5 8.24 -3.93 12.84
N VAL A 6 7.28 -4.18 11.94
CA VAL A 6 7.25 -5.38 11.11
C VAL A 6 7.87 -5.11 9.75
N THR A 7 7.32 -4.16 8.99
CA THR A 7 7.78 -3.81 7.64
C THR A 7 7.17 -2.50 7.15
N ALA A 8 7.71 -1.96 6.06
CA ALA A 8 7.18 -0.85 5.28
C ALA A 8 7.50 -1.08 3.79
N TRP A 9 6.67 -0.55 2.90
CA TRP A 9 6.84 -0.66 1.45
C TRP A 9 6.28 0.58 0.75
N GLY A 10 6.68 0.73 -0.52
CA GLY A 10 6.33 1.87 -1.35
C GLY A 10 7.34 3.03 -1.25
N LYS A 11 7.25 3.94 -2.21
CA LYS A 11 7.99 5.20 -2.27
C LYS A 11 7.18 6.21 -3.09
N GLU A 12 7.62 7.47 -3.09
CA GLU A 12 7.00 8.49 -3.92
C GLU A 12 7.11 8.15 -5.42
N GLY A 13 6.03 8.37 -6.17
CA GLY A 13 6.03 8.26 -7.63
C GLY A 13 4.72 7.79 -8.24
N GLU A 14 4.79 7.40 -9.51
CA GLU A 14 3.63 7.08 -10.36
C GLU A 14 3.69 5.64 -10.91
N ALA A 15 4.81 4.93 -10.73
CA ALA A 15 4.93 3.54 -11.19
C ALA A 15 4.13 2.58 -10.27
N PRO A 16 3.91 1.31 -10.69
CA PRO A 16 3.31 0.30 -9.84
C PRO A 16 4.10 0.12 -8.52
N GLY A 17 3.40 0.22 -7.39
CA GLY A 17 4.02 0.15 -6.06
C GLY A 17 4.62 1.48 -5.56
N GLU A 18 4.54 2.55 -6.34
CA GLU A 18 4.83 3.92 -5.92
C GLU A 18 3.52 4.67 -5.61
N PHE A 19 3.57 5.71 -4.78
CA PHE A 19 2.39 6.46 -4.34
C PHE A 19 2.69 7.96 -4.31
N SER A 20 1.69 8.81 -4.56
CA SER A 20 1.88 10.26 -4.45
C SER A 20 1.09 10.85 -3.28
N ILE A 21 -0.19 10.47 -3.09
CA ILE A 21 -0.96 10.81 -1.88
C ILE A 21 -1.91 9.63 -1.56
N PRO A 22 -1.44 8.56 -0.89
CA PRO A 22 -2.30 7.46 -0.48
C PRO A 22 -3.19 7.89 0.69
N VAL A 23 -4.52 7.83 0.52
CA VAL A 23 -5.49 8.33 1.52
C VAL A 23 -6.33 7.24 2.18
N GLY A 24 -6.30 6.02 1.67
CA GLY A 24 -7.16 4.92 2.14
C GLY A 24 -6.53 3.57 1.85
N ILE A 25 -6.74 2.63 2.76
CA ILE A 25 -6.27 1.25 2.68
C ILE A 25 -7.40 0.28 3.09
N ALA A 26 -7.56 -0.79 2.33
CA ALA A 26 -8.45 -1.90 2.66
C ALA A 26 -7.76 -3.24 2.35
N ILE A 27 -8.15 -4.29 3.08
CA ILE A 27 -7.65 -5.64 2.89
C ILE A 27 -8.86 -6.56 2.73
N ASN A 28 -8.84 -7.46 1.74
CA ASN A 28 -9.90 -8.45 1.56
C ASN A 28 -9.52 -9.79 2.22
N ALA A 29 -10.46 -10.76 2.20
CA ALA A 29 -10.24 -12.09 2.78
C ALA A 29 -9.21 -12.96 2.02
N ALA A 30 -8.67 -12.45 0.90
CA ALA A 30 -7.62 -13.10 0.11
C ALA A 30 -6.24 -12.44 0.32
N ASP A 31 -6.08 -11.63 1.38
CA ASP A 31 -4.85 -10.90 1.74
C ASP A 31 -4.36 -9.93 0.64
N GLU A 32 -5.27 -9.46 -0.21
CA GLU A 32 -4.99 -8.41 -1.18
C GLU A 32 -5.22 -7.03 -0.54
N ILE A 33 -4.24 -6.14 -0.69
CA ILE A 33 -4.30 -4.77 -0.20
C ILE A 33 -4.74 -3.86 -1.35
N PHE A 34 -5.71 -3.00 -1.07
CA PHE A 34 -6.16 -1.95 -1.97
C PHE A 34 -5.82 -0.60 -1.38
N VAL A 35 -5.12 0.25 -2.14
CA VAL A 35 -4.72 1.59 -1.72
C VAL A 35 -5.30 2.62 -2.69
N THR A 36 -6.04 3.59 -2.18
CA THR A 36 -6.51 4.74 -2.97
C THR A 36 -5.40 5.79 -3.00
N ASP A 37 -4.80 5.99 -4.18
CA ASP A 37 -3.67 6.90 -4.42
C ASP A 37 -4.19 8.16 -5.09
N HIS A 38 -4.59 9.12 -4.26
CA HIS A 38 -5.45 10.25 -4.63
C HIS A 38 -4.85 11.11 -5.73
N TYR A 39 -3.58 11.48 -5.62
CA TYR A 39 -2.95 12.38 -6.60
C TYR A 39 -2.68 11.67 -7.94
N ASN A 40 -2.41 10.37 -7.90
CA ASN A 40 -2.30 9.54 -9.11
C ASN A 40 -3.66 9.12 -9.68
N SER A 41 -4.78 9.57 -9.10
CA SER A 41 -6.15 9.30 -9.55
C SER A 41 -6.43 7.81 -9.80
N ARG A 42 -5.92 6.94 -8.92
CA ARG A 42 -5.99 5.49 -9.09
C ARG A 42 -6.25 4.73 -7.80
N VAL A 43 -6.64 3.47 -7.96
CA VAL A 43 -6.61 2.46 -6.90
C VAL A 43 -5.57 1.40 -7.28
N GLN A 44 -4.63 1.12 -6.39
CA GLN A 44 -3.63 0.07 -6.58
C GLN A 44 -3.99 -1.17 -5.77
N LYS A 45 -3.92 -2.34 -6.41
CA LYS A 45 -4.00 -3.65 -5.75
C LYS A 45 -2.59 -4.20 -5.55
N LEU A 46 -2.26 -4.60 -4.33
CA LEU A 46 -0.97 -5.15 -3.94
C LEU A 46 -1.21 -6.50 -3.25
N LEU A 47 -0.25 -7.40 -3.36
CA LEU A 47 -0.22 -8.62 -2.56
C LEU A 47 0.60 -8.38 -1.31
N ILE A 48 0.15 -8.89 -0.16
CA ILE A 48 1.06 -9.13 0.95
C ILE A 48 2.01 -10.24 0.49
N THR A 49 3.20 -9.87 0.05
CA THR A 49 4.28 -10.83 -0.12
C THR A 49 5.45 -10.31 0.69
N LEU A 50 5.65 -10.93 1.85
CA LEU A 50 6.95 -10.91 2.51
C LEU A 50 7.91 -11.62 1.55
N LYS A 51 8.81 -10.88 0.90
CA LYS A 51 10.09 -11.45 0.52
C LYS A 51 11.04 -11.33 1.70
#